data_AF-A0A089HLD3-F1
#
_entry.id   AF-A0A089HLD3-F1
#
_cell.length_a   1.000
_cell.length_b   1.000
_cell.length_c   1.000
_cell.angle_alpha   90.00
_cell.angle_beta   90.00
_cell.angle_gamma   90.00
#
_symmetry.space_group_name_H-M   'P 1'
#
loop_
_entity.id
_entity.type
_entity.pdbx_description
1 polymer ?
#
loop_
_entity_poly.entity_id
_entity_poly.type
_entity_poly.pdbx_seq_one_letter_code
_entity_poly.pdbx_strand_id
1 'polypeptide(L)'
;MFRMKKRFTVLTALALSFSILAGCGTANNNSAGSAAAGGSASPAASNSASSSAPVEIQFYFTGSQNVKNLWDQLTPMFEEKNPDVKVKLVYIPSGTGAQPTYDRILAAKQAGKGSGGIDLYEDGLPVVTQGQKDDVWDSLSTSSVPNLAKVDAKTMQDVANLAVPYRSSAVVLAYNSEKVTQPPRTLDEVFDWIKKNPERFAYNDPSTGGSGSSFVTTTLYKDLPEEAIHSDDPAIEKDWAKGFATLKELGPYLYGKGIYPKKNQGTLDLLTSGEVDMIPSWSDMVLEQLDKGQLPATIKMQQITPGFNGGPTYLMVPKLSEKKEAVYKFLDFVLSPEAQAVMVKTMHGFPGIQLTNMPQDIQDSFKGVSEGFRNFNVGELSKEINKRWQSDVAAQ
;
A
#
# COMPACT_ATOMS: atom_id res chain seq x y z
N MET A 1 41.06 -27.60 25.66
CA MET A 1 42.21 -27.03 26.41
C MET A 1 42.27 -25.54 26.11
N PHE A 2 42.27 -24.68 27.16
CA PHE A 2 42.76 -23.28 27.21
C PHE A 2 42.16 -22.24 26.20
N ARG A 3 41.76 -21.00 26.53
CA ARG A 3 41.78 -20.15 27.73
C ARG A 3 41.01 -18.83 27.44
N MET A 4 40.23 -18.35 28.43
CA MET A 4 39.96 -16.94 28.86
C MET A 4 39.48 -15.87 27.84
N LYS A 5 38.24 -15.35 27.99
CA LYS A 5 37.79 -14.18 28.81
C LYS A 5 38.25 -12.80 28.31
N LYS A 6 37.30 -11.90 28.01
CA LYS A 6 37.23 -10.54 28.56
C LYS A 6 35.79 -9.99 28.51
N ARG A 7 35.35 -9.49 29.66
CA ARG A 7 34.09 -8.76 29.91
C ARG A 7 34.37 -7.27 29.73
N PHE A 8 33.42 -6.51 29.19
CA PHE A 8 33.40 -5.05 29.35
C PHE A 8 32.07 -4.64 29.96
N THR A 9 32.18 -4.04 31.15
CA THR A 9 31.12 -3.39 31.92
C THR A 9 31.26 -1.90 31.67
N VAL A 10 30.19 -1.20 31.32
CA VAL A 10 30.11 0.27 31.45
C VAL A 10 28.86 0.60 32.24
N LEU A 11 29.09 1.04 33.47
CA LEU A 11 28.16 1.71 34.36
C LEU A 11 28.31 3.22 34.09
N THR A 12 27.23 3.97 33.93
CA THR A 12 27.23 5.39 34.31
C THR A 12 25.82 5.81 34.74
N ALA A 13 25.76 6.38 35.93
CA ALA A 13 24.56 6.74 36.65
C ALA A 13 24.22 8.24 36.50
N LEU A 14 22.92 8.52 36.47
CA LEU A 14 22.14 9.58 37.13
C LEU A 14 22.75 10.98 37.33
N ALA A 15 22.01 12.01 36.89
CA ALA A 15 21.69 13.19 37.70
C ALA A 15 20.46 13.94 37.14
N LEU A 16 19.39 14.00 37.95
CA LEU A 16 18.28 14.94 37.83
C LEU A 16 18.70 16.33 38.33
N SER A 17 18.18 17.41 37.75
CA SER A 17 18.13 18.72 38.40
C SER A 17 16.91 19.51 37.92
N PHE A 18 15.93 19.68 38.83
CA PHE A 18 14.85 20.64 38.74
C PHE A 18 15.39 22.04 39.03
N SER A 19 14.91 23.07 38.33
CA SER A 19 15.03 24.47 38.76
C SER A 19 13.83 25.26 38.25
N ILE A 20 12.94 25.60 39.17
CA ILE A 20 11.87 26.59 39.04
C ILE A 20 12.49 27.94 39.39
N LEU A 21 12.28 28.98 38.59
CA LEU A 21 12.42 30.36 39.07
C LEU A 21 11.34 31.25 38.45
N ALA A 22 10.51 31.81 39.33
CA ALA A 22 9.58 32.89 39.06
C ALA A 22 10.33 34.22 38.95
N GLY A 23 9.85 35.12 38.09
CA GLY A 23 10.33 36.50 37.99
C GLY A 23 9.17 37.45 37.70
N CYS A 24 8.79 38.23 38.73
CA CYS A 24 7.87 39.35 38.64
C CYS A 24 8.49 40.52 37.88
N GLY A 25 7.64 41.34 37.24
CA GLY A 25 8.05 42.62 36.65
C GLY A 25 6.86 43.53 36.36
N THR A 26 6.41 44.24 37.38
CA THR A 26 5.37 45.27 37.37
C THR A 26 5.87 46.53 36.65
N ALA A 27 5.04 47.13 35.78
CA ALA A 27 5.13 48.55 35.46
C ALA A 27 3.71 49.14 35.37
N ASN A 28 3.45 50.01 36.34
CA ASN A 28 2.23 50.76 36.57
C ASN A 28 2.32 52.07 35.76
N ASN A 29 1.26 52.48 35.06
CA ASN A 29 0.91 53.90 35.08
C ASN A 29 -0.57 54.13 34.76
N ASN A 30 -1.26 54.62 35.79
CA ASN A 30 -2.59 55.21 35.77
C ASN A 30 -2.67 56.42 34.84
N SER A 31 -3.83 56.60 34.22
CA SER A 31 -4.46 57.92 34.06
C SER A 31 -5.96 57.71 33.90
N ALA A 32 -6.69 58.01 34.97
CA ALA A 32 -8.15 58.09 35.01
C ALA A 32 -8.62 59.44 34.42
N GLY A 33 -9.83 59.46 33.85
CA GLY A 33 -10.47 60.68 33.35
C GLY A 33 -11.91 60.46 32.87
N SER A 34 -12.83 60.60 33.82
CA SER A 34 -14.29 60.46 33.81
C SER A 34 -15.16 61.02 32.66
N ALA A 35 -16.29 60.31 32.50
CA ALA A 35 -17.70 60.79 32.47
C ALA A 35 -18.44 61.15 31.15
N ALA A 36 -19.51 60.36 30.96
CA ALA A 36 -20.92 60.75 30.73
C ALA A 36 -21.54 60.83 29.31
N ALA A 37 -22.56 59.98 29.18
CA ALA A 37 -23.91 60.20 28.61
C ALA A 37 -24.14 60.18 27.08
N GLY A 38 -24.88 59.15 26.65
CA GLY A 38 -26.14 59.31 25.91
C GLY A 38 -26.08 59.21 24.39
N GLY A 39 -26.79 58.22 23.82
CA GLY A 39 -27.31 58.33 22.45
C GLY A 39 -27.33 57.06 21.60
N SER A 40 -28.48 56.39 21.60
CA SER A 40 -29.16 55.78 20.45
C SER A 40 -28.53 54.58 19.73
N ALA A 41 -29.22 53.45 19.91
CA ALA A 41 -29.10 52.23 19.12
C ALA A 41 -29.59 52.41 17.67
N SER A 42 -28.84 51.83 16.74
CA SER A 42 -29.37 51.25 15.50
C SER A 42 -28.48 50.05 15.13
N PRO A 43 -29.04 48.87 14.81
CA PRO A 43 -28.26 47.67 14.62
C PRO A 43 -27.60 47.68 13.25
N ALA A 44 -26.29 47.93 13.20
CA ALA A 44 -25.49 47.58 12.04
C ALA A 44 -25.37 46.05 12.00
N ALA A 45 -25.93 45.44 10.95
CA ALA A 45 -25.77 44.04 10.66
C ALA A 45 -24.28 43.70 10.57
N SER A 46 -23.76 43.05 11.61
CA SER A 46 -22.46 42.42 11.57
C SER A 46 -22.57 41.19 10.68
N ASN A 47 -22.22 41.34 9.40
CA ASN A 47 -21.69 40.22 8.63
C ASN A 47 -20.33 39.87 9.24
N SER A 48 -20.35 39.17 10.38
CA SER A 48 -19.21 38.42 10.85
C SER A 48 -19.05 37.22 9.92
N ALA A 49 -18.30 37.41 8.84
CA ALA A 49 -17.59 36.30 8.22
C ALA A 49 -16.66 35.74 9.29
N SER A 50 -17.18 34.80 10.09
CA SER A 50 -16.38 33.93 10.93
C SER A 50 -15.55 33.07 9.98
N SER A 51 -14.37 33.55 9.58
CA SER A 51 -13.36 32.66 9.04
C SER A 51 -12.85 31.82 10.21
N SER A 52 -13.59 30.76 10.56
CA SER A 52 -13.08 29.73 11.46
C SER A 52 -11.76 29.24 10.88
N ALA A 53 -10.74 29.08 11.74
CA ALA A 53 -9.47 28.52 11.31
C ALA A 53 -9.69 27.17 10.59
N PRO A 54 -8.92 26.85 9.54
CA PRO A 54 -9.06 25.59 8.83
C PRO A 54 -8.99 24.38 9.77
N VAL A 55 -9.79 23.35 9.50
CA VAL A 55 -9.72 22.07 10.22
C VAL A 55 -8.47 21.32 9.77
N GLU A 56 -7.49 21.15 10.65
CA GLU A 56 -6.28 20.36 10.37
C GLU A 56 -6.53 18.88 10.67
N ILE A 57 -6.47 18.01 9.65
CA ILE A 57 -6.51 16.55 9.81
C ILE A 57 -5.10 15.96 9.88
N GLN A 58 -4.89 15.00 10.77
CA GLN A 58 -3.64 14.27 10.92
C GLN A 58 -3.67 12.97 10.10
N PHE A 59 -2.95 12.94 8.99
CA PHE A 59 -2.89 11.78 8.10
C PHE A 59 -1.58 11.00 8.31
N TYR A 60 -1.69 9.81 8.89
CA TYR A 60 -0.58 8.89 9.08
C TYR A 60 -0.52 7.90 7.92
N PHE A 61 0.63 7.78 7.27
CA PHE A 61 0.82 6.85 6.17
C PHE A 61 2.21 6.23 6.21
N THR A 62 2.31 5.04 5.62
CA THR A 62 3.54 4.25 5.59
C THR A 62 3.99 4.03 4.16
N GLY A 63 5.28 3.82 3.96
CA GLY A 63 5.77 3.45 2.65
C GLY A 63 7.20 3.85 2.38
N SER A 64 7.55 3.73 1.10
CA SER A 64 8.79 4.24 0.55
C SER A 64 8.62 5.70 0.10
N GLN A 65 9.72 6.31 -0.32
CA GLN A 65 9.75 7.72 -0.72
C GLN A 65 8.73 8.08 -1.83
N ASN A 66 8.41 7.15 -2.74
CA ASN A 66 7.39 7.35 -3.77
C ASN A 66 5.99 7.63 -3.17
N VAL A 67 5.60 6.91 -2.10
CA VAL A 67 4.34 7.17 -1.39
C VAL A 67 4.35 8.56 -0.76
N LYS A 68 5.48 8.98 -0.17
CA LYS A 68 5.62 10.34 0.34
C LYS A 68 5.48 11.38 -0.77
N ASN A 69 6.16 11.18 -1.90
CA ASN A 69 6.10 12.08 -3.05
C ASN A 69 4.68 12.20 -3.64
N LEU A 70 3.90 11.12 -3.58
CA LEU A 70 2.49 11.16 -3.97
C LEU A 70 1.70 12.12 -3.09
N TRP A 71 1.81 11.94 -1.76
CA TRP A 71 1.05 12.77 -0.83
C TRP A 71 1.51 14.23 -0.82
N ASP A 72 2.81 14.47 -0.97
CA ASP A 72 3.36 15.82 -1.14
C ASP A 72 2.80 16.54 -2.38
N GLN A 73 2.34 15.80 -3.41
CA GLN A 73 1.68 16.36 -4.59
C GLN A 73 0.16 16.50 -4.41
N LEU A 74 -0.50 15.47 -3.89
CA LEU A 74 -1.96 15.45 -3.74
C LEU A 74 -2.46 16.41 -2.67
N THR A 75 -1.73 16.57 -1.56
CA THR A 75 -2.15 17.42 -0.45
C THR A 75 -2.30 18.90 -0.88
N PRO A 76 -1.32 19.55 -1.54
CA PRO A 76 -1.51 20.91 -2.04
C PRO A 76 -2.69 21.05 -3.00
N MET A 77 -2.87 20.09 -3.92
CA MET A 77 -4.00 20.10 -4.86
C MET A 77 -5.36 20.04 -4.14
N PHE A 78 -5.45 19.27 -3.06
CA PHE A 78 -6.65 19.20 -2.24
C PHE A 78 -6.89 20.52 -1.48
N GLU A 79 -5.87 21.04 -0.81
CA GLU A 79 -5.97 22.24 0.03
C GLU A 79 -6.29 23.51 -0.79
N GLU A 80 -5.85 23.58 -2.04
CA GLU A 80 -6.23 24.65 -2.97
C GLU A 80 -7.75 24.65 -3.23
N LYS A 81 -8.37 23.47 -3.35
CA LYS A 81 -9.81 23.30 -3.59
C LYS A 81 -10.65 23.34 -2.31
N ASN A 82 -10.01 23.11 -1.15
CA ASN A 82 -10.66 23.02 0.15
C ASN A 82 -9.89 23.88 1.18
N PRO A 83 -9.94 25.22 1.07
CA PRO A 83 -9.16 26.11 1.93
C PRO A 83 -9.57 26.04 3.41
N ASP A 84 -10.72 25.45 3.72
CA ASP A 84 -11.22 25.18 5.07
C ASP A 84 -10.63 23.92 5.71
N VAL A 85 -9.81 23.13 4.98
CA VAL A 85 -9.16 21.93 5.49
C VAL A 85 -7.64 21.99 5.27
N LYS A 86 -6.88 21.55 6.27
CA LYS A 86 -5.43 21.34 6.17
C LYS A 86 -5.08 19.87 6.41
N VAL A 87 -4.16 19.32 5.63
CA VAL A 87 -3.74 17.92 5.75
C VAL A 87 -2.31 17.87 6.25
N LYS A 88 -2.15 17.50 7.53
CA LYS A 88 -0.84 17.31 8.12
C LYS A 88 -0.39 15.87 7.94
N LEU A 89 0.55 15.71 7.02
CA LEU A 89 1.21 14.46 6.68
C LEU A 89 2.15 14.01 7.79
N VAL A 90 1.94 12.80 8.29
CA VAL A 90 2.82 12.09 9.23
C VAL A 90 3.34 10.83 8.54
N TYR A 91 4.51 10.98 7.92
CA TYR A 91 5.17 9.90 7.18
C TYR A 91 5.88 8.92 8.12
N ILE A 92 5.61 7.63 7.95
CA ILE A 92 6.27 6.53 8.64
C ILE A 92 7.06 5.72 7.61
N PRO A 93 8.40 5.72 7.65
CA PRO A 93 9.19 4.89 6.76
C PRO A 93 8.87 3.40 6.91
N SER A 94 8.82 2.66 5.79
CA SER A 94 8.61 1.21 5.80
C SER A 94 9.52 0.48 6.79
N GLY A 95 8.97 -0.50 7.51
CA GLY A 95 9.70 -1.31 8.48
C GLY A 95 9.97 -0.66 9.84
N THR A 96 9.48 0.57 10.09
CA THR A 96 9.81 1.30 11.33
C THR A 96 8.63 1.68 12.23
N GLY A 97 7.36 1.59 11.78
CA GLY A 97 6.27 2.13 12.61
C GLY A 97 4.80 1.86 12.22
N ALA A 98 4.49 0.93 11.32
CA ALA A 98 3.09 0.62 10.98
C ALA A 98 2.32 0.04 12.19
N GLN A 99 2.80 -1.05 12.78
CA GLN A 99 2.17 -1.68 13.94
C GLN A 99 1.98 -0.72 15.15
N PRO A 100 2.99 0.09 15.56
CA PRO A 100 2.81 1.09 16.61
C PRO A 100 1.68 2.11 16.37
N THR A 101 1.36 2.42 15.11
CA THR A 101 0.30 3.39 14.79
C THR A 101 -1.08 2.79 15.03
N TYR A 102 -1.31 1.56 14.58
CA TYR A 102 -2.54 0.83 14.90
C TYR A 102 -2.73 0.67 16.42
N ASP A 103 -1.68 0.23 17.12
CA ASP A 103 -1.70 0.02 18.56
C ASP A 103 -2.04 1.32 19.32
N ARG A 104 -1.55 2.47 18.83
CA ARG A 104 -1.89 3.79 19.38
C ARG A 104 -3.37 4.13 19.21
N ILE A 105 -3.96 3.86 18.04
CA ILE A 105 -5.40 4.10 17.80
C ILE A 105 -6.22 3.21 18.75
N LEU A 106 -5.87 1.93 18.84
CA LEU A 106 -6.58 0.97 19.69
C LEU A 106 -6.46 1.33 21.18
N ALA A 107 -5.27 1.67 21.65
CA ALA A 107 -5.05 2.09 23.03
C ALA A 107 -5.79 3.39 23.38
N ALA A 108 -5.84 4.36 22.45
CA ALA A 108 -6.60 5.59 22.65
C ALA A 108 -8.10 5.31 22.75
N LYS A 109 -8.64 4.44 21.89
CA LYS A 109 -10.03 3.95 21.99
C LYS A 109 -10.30 3.32 23.36
N GLN A 110 -9.46 2.37 23.80
CA GLN A 110 -9.61 1.69 25.08
C GLN A 110 -9.51 2.63 26.29
N ALA A 111 -8.72 3.70 26.17
CA ALA A 111 -8.57 4.72 27.21
C ALA A 111 -9.64 5.84 27.15
N GLY A 112 -10.60 5.78 26.23
CA GLY A 112 -11.61 6.83 26.05
C GLY A 112 -11.04 8.16 25.53
N LYS A 113 -9.91 8.13 24.80
CA LYS A 113 -9.18 9.31 24.29
C LYS A 113 -9.36 9.53 22.78
N GLY A 114 -10.53 9.14 22.25
CA GLY A 114 -10.85 9.29 20.83
C GLY A 114 -9.93 8.45 19.93
N SER A 115 -9.54 9.01 18.79
CA SER A 115 -8.64 8.36 17.81
C SER A 115 -7.15 8.43 18.14
N GLY A 116 -6.78 9.01 19.29
CA GLY A 116 -5.37 9.19 19.67
C GLY A 116 -4.64 10.26 18.86
N GLY A 117 -5.38 11.18 18.22
CA GLY A 117 -4.83 12.24 17.37
C GLY A 117 -4.43 11.79 15.97
N ILE A 118 -5.02 10.68 15.49
CA ILE A 118 -4.89 10.15 14.14
C ILE A 118 -6.26 10.30 13.48
N ASP A 119 -6.36 11.04 12.38
CA ASP A 119 -7.64 11.32 11.70
C ASP A 119 -7.80 10.48 10.45
N LEU A 120 -6.69 10.10 9.82
CA LEU A 120 -6.64 9.18 8.69
C LEU A 120 -5.42 8.28 8.81
N TYR A 121 -5.57 7.00 8.47
CA TYR A 121 -4.50 6.02 8.49
C TYR A 121 -4.44 5.23 7.20
N GLU A 122 -3.24 5.02 6.66
CA GLU A 122 -3.00 4.20 5.47
C GLU A 122 -2.30 2.89 5.84
N ASP A 123 -2.86 1.76 5.39
CA ASP A 123 -2.26 0.43 5.55
C ASP A 123 -2.91 -0.61 4.60
N GLY A 124 -2.45 -1.86 4.66
CA GLY A 124 -2.98 -2.99 3.89
C GLY A 124 -4.22 -3.66 4.51
N LEU A 125 -4.79 -4.60 3.77
CA LEU A 125 -5.97 -5.37 4.15
C LEU A 125 -5.91 -6.02 5.56
N PRO A 126 -4.79 -6.61 6.02
CA PRO A 126 -4.75 -7.21 7.36
C PRO A 126 -5.12 -6.24 8.49
N VAL A 127 -4.75 -4.97 8.37
CA VAL A 127 -5.07 -3.93 9.35
C VAL A 127 -6.53 -3.47 9.23
N VAL A 128 -7.08 -3.44 8.00
CA VAL A 128 -8.51 -3.24 7.80
C VAL A 128 -9.30 -4.35 8.52
N THR A 129 -8.95 -5.61 8.28
CA THR A 129 -9.60 -6.78 8.89
C THR A 129 -9.43 -6.81 10.41
N GLN A 130 -8.24 -6.50 10.94
CA GLN A 130 -8.02 -6.46 12.38
C GLN A 130 -8.83 -5.35 13.04
N GLY A 131 -8.81 -4.13 12.47
CA GLY A 131 -9.60 -3.03 13.01
C GLY A 131 -11.12 -3.19 12.81
N GLN A 132 -11.58 -4.00 11.87
CA GLN A 132 -12.98 -4.45 11.82
C GLN A 132 -13.33 -5.27 13.07
N LYS A 133 -12.50 -6.26 13.43
CA LYS A 133 -12.71 -7.09 14.64
C LYS A 133 -12.67 -6.24 15.92
N ASP A 134 -11.78 -5.25 15.95
CA ASP A 134 -11.60 -4.36 17.08
C ASP A 134 -12.55 -3.14 17.07
N ASP A 135 -13.44 -3.02 16.07
CA ASP A 135 -14.38 -1.90 15.84
C ASP A 135 -13.71 -0.51 15.81
N VAL A 136 -12.58 -0.39 15.12
CA VAL A 136 -11.72 0.80 15.10
C VAL A 136 -12.05 1.73 13.93
N TRP A 137 -12.54 1.21 12.82
CA TRP A 137 -12.75 1.96 11.58
C TRP A 137 -14.18 2.48 11.44
N ASP A 138 -14.32 3.66 10.85
CA ASP A 138 -15.62 4.22 10.51
C ASP A 138 -16.18 3.61 9.24
N SER A 139 -17.51 3.56 9.15
CA SER A 139 -18.19 3.10 7.94
C SER A 139 -18.32 4.23 6.92
N LEU A 140 -17.96 3.93 5.67
CA LEU A 140 -17.94 4.89 4.59
C LEU A 140 -19.13 4.65 3.65
N SER A 141 -19.64 5.73 3.04
CA SER A 141 -20.78 5.64 2.14
C SER A 141 -20.73 6.72 1.07
N THR A 142 -21.46 6.50 -0.02
CA THR A 142 -21.52 7.45 -1.14
C THR A 142 -22.19 8.78 -0.78
N SER A 143 -22.89 8.89 0.36
CA SER A 143 -23.46 10.16 0.81
C SER A 143 -22.41 11.09 1.41
N SER A 144 -21.40 10.54 2.11
CA SER A 144 -20.29 11.31 2.68
C SER A 144 -19.09 11.41 1.74
N VAL A 145 -18.86 10.37 0.93
CA VAL A 145 -17.75 10.29 -0.05
C VAL A 145 -18.32 9.92 -1.42
N PRO A 146 -18.88 10.87 -2.20
CA PRO A 146 -19.53 10.60 -3.48
C PRO A 146 -18.71 9.77 -4.48
N ASN A 147 -17.40 10.01 -4.59
CA ASN A 147 -16.52 9.27 -5.50
C ASN A 147 -16.30 7.80 -5.12
N LEU A 148 -16.80 7.33 -3.96
CA LEU A 148 -16.92 5.89 -3.68
C LEU A 148 -17.73 5.15 -4.75
N ALA A 149 -18.69 5.83 -5.41
CA ALA A 149 -19.46 5.25 -6.50
C ALA A 149 -18.60 4.83 -7.71
N LYS A 150 -17.36 5.32 -7.80
CA LYS A 150 -16.39 4.98 -8.86
C LYS A 150 -15.50 3.79 -8.48
N VAL A 151 -15.47 3.38 -7.22
CA VAL A 151 -14.71 2.22 -6.75
C VAL A 151 -15.43 0.94 -7.17
N ASP A 152 -14.67 -0.13 -7.41
CA ASP A 152 -15.26 -1.45 -7.66
C ASP A 152 -16.06 -1.92 -6.44
N ALA A 153 -17.31 -2.34 -6.69
CA ALA A 153 -18.25 -2.69 -5.62
C ALA A 153 -17.80 -3.92 -4.83
N LYS A 154 -17.14 -4.89 -5.49
CA LYS A 154 -16.61 -6.07 -4.80
C LYS A 154 -15.46 -5.66 -3.86
N THR A 155 -14.59 -4.77 -4.30
CA THR A 155 -13.49 -4.24 -3.47
C THR A 155 -14.03 -3.56 -2.20
N MET A 156 -15.12 -2.78 -2.30
CA MET A 156 -15.76 -2.17 -1.13
C MET A 156 -16.44 -3.20 -0.20
N GLN A 157 -17.02 -4.26 -0.77
CA GLN A 157 -17.59 -5.37 0.00
C GLN A 157 -16.50 -6.15 0.76
N ASP A 158 -15.35 -6.39 0.13
CA ASP A 158 -14.21 -7.13 0.71
C ASP A 158 -13.65 -6.42 1.97
N VAL A 159 -13.86 -5.10 2.10
CA VAL A 159 -13.48 -4.30 3.28
C VAL A 159 -14.66 -3.85 4.14
N ALA A 160 -15.86 -4.39 3.92
CA ALA A 160 -17.08 -4.03 4.65
C ALA A 160 -17.36 -2.52 4.69
N ASN A 161 -16.97 -1.78 3.64
CA ASN A 161 -17.03 -0.31 3.56
C ASN A 161 -16.24 0.44 4.65
N LEU A 162 -15.23 -0.19 5.28
CA LEU A 162 -14.43 0.41 6.35
C LEU A 162 -13.16 1.11 5.85
N ALA A 163 -12.89 1.03 4.54
CA ALA A 163 -11.66 1.56 3.96
C ALA A 163 -11.83 1.91 2.48
N VAL A 164 -11.00 2.85 2.00
CA VAL A 164 -10.95 3.29 0.60
C VAL A 164 -9.68 2.77 -0.08
N PRO A 165 -9.76 2.02 -1.19
CA PRO A 165 -8.59 1.70 -1.98
C PRO A 165 -8.15 2.96 -2.74
N TYR A 166 -6.88 3.38 -2.60
CA TYR A 166 -6.38 4.56 -3.32
C TYR A 166 -5.35 4.22 -4.40
N ARG A 167 -4.66 3.08 -4.26
CA ARG A 167 -3.73 2.50 -5.22
C ARG A 167 -3.74 0.98 -5.07
N SER A 168 -3.45 0.25 -6.14
CA SER A 168 -3.17 -1.19 -6.06
C SER A 168 -1.92 -1.56 -6.87
N SER A 169 -1.30 -2.67 -6.52
CA SER A 169 -0.24 -3.28 -7.34
C SER A 169 -0.51 -4.78 -7.42
N ALA A 170 -0.20 -5.38 -8.57
CA ALA A 170 -0.35 -6.80 -8.77
C ALA A 170 0.86 -7.36 -9.52
N VAL A 171 1.21 -8.60 -9.21
CA VAL A 171 2.09 -9.37 -10.08
C VAL A 171 1.30 -9.73 -11.34
N VAL A 172 1.97 -9.64 -12.48
CA VAL A 172 1.45 -9.89 -13.82
C VAL A 172 2.53 -10.61 -14.63
N LEU A 173 2.18 -11.18 -15.78
CA LEU A 173 3.16 -11.59 -16.78
C LEU A 173 3.62 -10.35 -17.54
N ALA A 174 4.88 -9.97 -17.42
CA ALA A 174 5.52 -9.02 -18.32
C ALA A 174 6.17 -9.80 -19.47
N TYR A 175 5.91 -9.40 -20.71
CA TYR A 175 6.35 -10.15 -21.88
C TYR A 175 6.72 -9.25 -23.06
N ASN A 176 7.67 -9.70 -23.88
CA ASN A 176 7.98 -9.06 -25.15
C ASN A 176 6.92 -9.42 -26.20
N SER A 177 6.11 -8.44 -26.60
CA SER A 177 4.99 -8.67 -27.52
C SER A 177 5.39 -8.97 -28.97
N GLU A 178 6.67 -8.78 -29.34
CA GLU A 178 7.20 -9.25 -30.63
C GLU A 178 7.49 -10.77 -30.63
N LYS A 179 7.62 -11.36 -29.44
CA LYS A 179 7.98 -12.77 -29.24
C LYS A 179 6.80 -13.59 -28.73
N VAL A 180 5.97 -12.99 -27.89
CA VAL A 180 4.79 -13.62 -27.29
C VAL A 180 3.53 -12.92 -27.82
N THR A 181 3.01 -13.43 -28.93
CA THR A 181 1.81 -12.88 -29.58
C THR A 181 0.50 -13.36 -28.95
N GLN A 182 0.54 -14.49 -28.23
CA GLN A 182 -0.57 -15.06 -27.48
C GLN A 182 -0.10 -15.33 -26.05
N PRO A 183 -0.08 -14.30 -25.18
CA PRO A 183 0.35 -14.47 -23.80
C PRO A 183 -0.64 -15.40 -23.05
N PRO A 184 -0.14 -16.26 -22.16
CA PRO A 184 -0.98 -17.12 -21.32
C PRO A 184 -1.99 -16.33 -20.49
N ARG A 185 -3.20 -16.89 -20.33
CA ARG A 185 -4.29 -16.36 -19.50
C ARG A 185 -4.60 -17.23 -18.28
N THR A 186 -4.02 -18.42 -18.19
CA THR A 186 -4.17 -19.29 -17.02
C THR A 186 -2.80 -19.77 -16.56
N LEU A 187 -2.71 -20.21 -15.30
CA LEU A 187 -1.48 -20.76 -14.77
C LEU A 187 -1.03 -22.03 -15.52
N ASP A 188 -1.97 -22.87 -15.94
CA ASP A 188 -1.69 -24.06 -16.76
C ASP A 188 -1.10 -23.67 -18.13
N GLU A 189 -1.64 -22.63 -18.77
CA GLU A 189 -1.08 -22.09 -20.01
C GLU A 189 0.33 -21.51 -19.81
N VAL A 190 0.63 -20.93 -18.64
CA VAL A 190 2.00 -20.49 -18.31
C VAL A 190 2.94 -21.68 -18.26
N PHE A 191 2.57 -22.76 -17.58
CA PHE A 191 3.39 -23.97 -17.49
C PHE A 191 3.63 -24.59 -18.87
N ASP A 192 2.60 -24.68 -19.70
CA ASP A 192 2.72 -25.16 -21.08
C ASP A 192 3.62 -24.25 -21.93
N TRP A 193 3.49 -22.93 -21.76
CA TRP A 193 4.34 -21.98 -22.46
C TRP A 193 5.81 -22.15 -22.07
N ILE A 194 6.11 -22.30 -20.78
CA ILE A 194 7.48 -22.55 -20.28
C ILE A 194 8.07 -23.79 -20.95
N LYS A 195 7.33 -24.92 -20.97
CA LYS A 195 7.81 -26.18 -21.56
C LYS A 195 8.03 -26.08 -23.08
N LYS A 196 7.19 -25.32 -23.79
CA LYS A 196 7.29 -25.10 -25.24
C LYS A 196 8.39 -24.11 -25.62
N ASN A 197 8.80 -23.23 -24.71
CA ASN A 197 9.78 -22.17 -24.95
C ASN A 197 10.92 -22.28 -23.91
N PRO A 198 11.74 -23.34 -23.98
CA PRO A 198 12.79 -23.58 -23.00
C PRO A 198 13.75 -22.39 -22.91
N GLU A 199 14.13 -22.06 -21.68
CA GLU A 199 15.02 -20.97 -21.28
C GLU A 199 14.49 -19.56 -21.58
N ARG A 200 13.24 -19.41 -22.05
CA ARG A 200 12.60 -18.11 -22.35
C ARG A 200 11.69 -17.56 -21.26
N PHE A 201 11.59 -18.26 -20.13
CA PHE A 201 10.91 -17.79 -18.92
C PHE A 201 11.89 -17.72 -17.75
N ALA A 202 11.79 -16.66 -16.95
CA ALA A 202 12.48 -16.58 -15.67
C ALA A 202 11.53 -16.08 -14.58
N TYR A 203 11.74 -16.56 -13.36
CA TYR A 203 11.21 -15.93 -12.14
C TYR A 203 12.36 -15.78 -11.14
N ASN A 204 12.31 -14.71 -10.33
CA ASN A 204 13.36 -14.45 -9.35
C ASN A 204 13.24 -15.39 -8.15
N ASP A 205 14.34 -15.59 -7.43
CA ASP A 205 14.33 -16.31 -6.15
C ASP A 205 13.26 -15.69 -5.21
N PRO A 206 12.26 -16.49 -4.76
CA PRO A 206 11.11 -16.00 -4.01
C PRO A 206 11.47 -15.44 -2.64
N SER A 207 12.63 -15.80 -2.08
CA SER A 207 13.13 -15.23 -0.82
C SER A 207 13.68 -13.80 -0.98
N THR A 208 13.86 -13.34 -2.23
CA THR A 208 14.52 -12.06 -2.52
C THR A 208 13.66 -11.06 -3.30
N GLY A 209 12.47 -11.46 -3.74
CA GLY A 209 11.56 -10.58 -4.49
C GLY A 209 10.14 -11.13 -4.62
N GLY A 210 9.16 -10.25 -4.48
CA GLY A 210 7.74 -10.61 -4.44
C GLY A 210 7.17 -11.18 -5.74
N SER A 211 7.76 -10.88 -6.92
CA SER A 211 7.25 -11.40 -8.20
C SER A 211 7.44 -12.92 -8.31
N GLY A 212 8.64 -13.40 -8.00
CA GLY A 212 8.93 -14.83 -7.88
C GLY A 212 8.18 -15.51 -6.74
N SER A 213 8.08 -14.85 -5.57
CA SER A 213 7.27 -15.35 -4.45
C SER A 213 5.81 -15.57 -4.85
N SER A 214 5.21 -14.60 -5.56
CA SER A 214 3.86 -14.69 -6.08
C SER A 214 3.67 -15.87 -7.05
N PHE A 215 4.60 -16.07 -7.98
CA PHE A 215 4.56 -17.20 -8.92
C PHE A 215 4.64 -18.55 -8.20
N VAL A 216 5.55 -18.69 -7.24
CA VAL A 216 5.71 -19.90 -6.43
C VAL A 216 4.45 -20.18 -5.61
N THR A 217 3.98 -19.21 -4.83
CA THR A 217 2.78 -19.38 -3.99
C THR A 217 1.54 -19.66 -4.85
N THR A 218 1.39 -18.98 -5.98
CA THR A 218 0.30 -19.25 -6.95
C THR A 218 0.35 -20.69 -7.46
N THR A 219 1.54 -21.25 -7.68
CA THR A 219 1.73 -22.66 -8.07
C THR A 219 1.38 -23.62 -6.94
N LEU A 220 1.77 -23.33 -5.70
CA LEU A 220 1.47 -24.18 -4.55
C LEU A 220 -0.04 -24.25 -4.23
N TYR A 221 -0.74 -23.14 -4.41
CA TYR A 221 -2.17 -23.02 -4.06
C TYR A 221 -3.12 -23.31 -5.23
N LYS A 222 -2.60 -23.65 -6.41
CA LYS A 222 -3.39 -23.86 -7.64
C LYS A 222 -4.55 -24.84 -7.47
N ASP A 223 -4.29 -25.95 -6.80
CA ASP A 223 -5.25 -27.06 -6.66
C ASP A 223 -5.87 -27.13 -5.25
N LEU A 224 -5.65 -26.09 -4.44
CA LEU A 224 -6.20 -25.97 -3.09
C LEU A 224 -7.53 -25.20 -3.12
N PRO A 225 -8.38 -25.35 -2.10
CA PRO A 225 -9.56 -24.50 -1.96
C PRO A 225 -9.19 -23.01 -1.91
N GLU A 226 -10.02 -22.15 -2.51
CA GLU A 226 -9.71 -20.70 -2.65
C GLU A 226 -9.49 -20.03 -1.29
N GLU A 227 -10.23 -20.43 -0.26
CA GLU A 227 -10.10 -19.91 1.10
C GLU A 227 -8.72 -20.19 1.74
N ALA A 228 -7.98 -21.19 1.24
CA ALA A 228 -6.67 -21.53 1.76
C ALA A 228 -5.66 -20.37 1.63
N ILE A 229 -5.85 -19.48 0.64
CA ILE A 229 -4.97 -18.31 0.45
C ILE A 229 -5.07 -17.30 1.60
N HIS A 230 -6.08 -17.43 2.48
CA HIS A 230 -6.30 -16.57 3.64
C HIS A 230 -6.09 -17.31 4.98
N SER A 231 -5.44 -18.48 4.95
CA SER A 231 -5.13 -19.29 6.13
C SER A 231 -3.63 -19.27 6.41
N ASP A 232 -3.29 -19.11 7.68
CA ASP A 232 -1.93 -19.27 8.23
C ASP A 232 -1.75 -20.61 8.97
N ASP A 233 -2.69 -21.54 8.84
CA ASP A 233 -2.63 -22.86 9.47
C ASP A 233 -1.51 -23.73 8.85
N PRO A 234 -0.49 -24.14 9.63
CA PRO A 234 0.60 -25.00 9.15
C PRO A 234 0.15 -26.38 8.65
N ALA A 235 -1.09 -26.81 8.95
CA ALA A 235 -1.63 -28.04 8.41
C ALA A 235 -1.67 -28.07 6.87
N ILE A 236 -1.70 -26.91 6.21
CA ILE A 236 -1.74 -26.79 4.74
C ILE A 236 -0.41 -27.19 4.07
N GLU A 237 0.70 -27.21 4.82
CA GLU A 237 2.04 -27.50 4.28
C GLU A 237 2.12 -28.89 3.60
N LYS A 238 1.34 -29.86 4.11
CA LYS A 238 1.27 -31.22 3.57
C LYS A 238 0.71 -31.27 2.14
N ASP A 239 -0.09 -30.27 1.77
CA ASP A 239 -0.81 -30.22 0.50
C ASP A 239 0.02 -29.52 -0.61
N TRP A 240 1.16 -28.89 -0.25
CA TRP A 240 2.06 -28.22 -1.21
C TRP A 240 2.93 -29.18 -2.04
N ALA A 241 2.95 -30.48 -1.72
CA ALA A 241 3.84 -31.45 -2.37
C ALA A 241 3.70 -31.46 -3.90
N LYS A 242 2.47 -31.35 -4.41
CA LYS A 242 2.20 -31.30 -5.86
C LYS A 242 2.75 -30.02 -6.49
N GLY A 243 2.54 -28.87 -5.86
CA GLY A 243 3.04 -27.59 -6.38
C GLY A 243 4.57 -27.53 -6.44
N PHE A 244 5.27 -28.03 -5.42
CA PHE A 244 6.73 -28.13 -5.46
C PHE A 244 7.24 -29.10 -6.53
N ALA A 245 6.55 -30.23 -6.73
CA ALA A 245 6.87 -31.15 -7.81
C ALA A 245 6.73 -30.47 -9.19
N THR A 246 5.68 -29.67 -9.40
CA THR A 246 5.49 -28.88 -10.62
C THR A 246 6.63 -27.86 -10.81
N LEU A 247 6.97 -27.08 -9.78
CA LEU A 247 8.08 -26.11 -9.87
C LEU A 247 9.41 -26.79 -10.21
N LYS A 248 9.67 -27.95 -9.63
CA LYS A 248 10.84 -28.78 -9.94
C LYS A 248 10.83 -29.30 -11.39
N GLU A 249 9.67 -29.76 -11.88
CA GLU A 249 9.51 -30.21 -13.27
C GLU A 249 9.79 -29.09 -14.28
N LEU A 250 9.43 -27.84 -13.94
CA LEU A 250 9.68 -26.69 -14.81
C LEU A 250 11.16 -26.30 -14.88
N GLY A 251 11.95 -26.57 -13.84
CA GLY A 251 13.35 -26.15 -13.69
C GLY A 251 14.20 -26.26 -14.97
N PRO A 252 14.29 -27.44 -15.63
CA PRO A 252 15.07 -27.61 -16.86
C PRO A 252 14.63 -26.74 -18.05
N TYR A 253 13.41 -26.21 -18.04
CA TYR A 253 12.85 -25.35 -19.08
C TYR A 253 12.95 -23.85 -18.73
N LEU A 254 13.37 -23.50 -17.52
CA LEU A 254 13.56 -22.11 -17.11
C LEU A 254 14.90 -21.57 -17.60
N TYR A 255 15.05 -20.25 -17.57
CA TYR A 255 16.31 -19.56 -17.86
C TYR A 255 17.50 -20.24 -17.18
N GLY A 256 18.56 -20.49 -17.94
CA GLY A 256 19.77 -21.14 -17.46
C GLY A 256 19.55 -22.55 -16.89
N LYS A 257 18.45 -23.22 -17.29
CA LYS A 257 18.04 -24.56 -16.81
C LYS A 257 17.84 -24.62 -15.30
N GLY A 258 17.23 -23.57 -14.74
CA GLY A 258 16.94 -23.46 -13.31
C GLY A 258 17.78 -22.40 -12.59
N ILE A 259 18.25 -21.36 -13.30
CA ILE A 259 18.85 -20.18 -12.67
C ILE A 259 17.73 -19.22 -12.28
N TYR A 260 17.69 -18.87 -10.99
CA TYR A 260 16.72 -17.95 -10.41
C TYR A 260 17.40 -16.63 -10.07
N PRO A 261 17.18 -15.55 -10.86
CA PRO A 261 17.79 -14.25 -10.60
C PRO A 261 17.43 -13.71 -9.21
N LYS A 262 18.31 -12.87 -8.65
CA LYS A 262 18.06 -12.24 -7.34
C LYS A 262 17.24 -10.97 -7.52
N LYS A 263 16.24 -10.79 -6.65
CA LYS A 263 15.31 -9.66 -6.63
C LYS A 263 14.47 -9.55 -7.91
N ASN A 264 13.38 -8.77 -7.86
CA ASN A 264 12.53 -8.52 -9.04
C ASN A 264 13.33 -7.90 -10.20
N GLN A 265 14.34 -7.07 -9.89
CA GLN A 265 15.17 -6.44 -10.92
C GLN A 265 15.94 -7.45 -11.76
N GLY A 266 16.43 -8.55 -11.17
CA GLY A 266 17.21 -9.53 -11.92
C GLY A 266 16.44 -10.16 -13.08
N THR A 267 15.14 -10.42 -12.92
CA THR A 267 14.30 -10.91 -14.02
C THR A 267 13.92 -9.82 -15.02
N LEU A 268 13.74 -8.58 -14.55
CA LEU A 268 13.50 -7.42 -15.43
C LEU A 268 14.71 -7.13 -16.32
N ASP A 269 15.92 -7.31 -15.80
CA ASP A 269 17.16 -7.16 -16.58
C ASP A 269 17.23 -8.20 -17.71
N LEU A 270 16.88 -9.46 -17.43
CA LEU A 270 16.81 -10.53 -18.45
C LEU A 270 15.74 -10.26 -19.51
N LEU A 271 14.60 -9.70 -19.12
CA LEU A 271 13.54 -9.31 -20.06
C LEU A 271 14.00 -8.13 -20.92
N THR A 272 14.67 -7.15 -20.31
CA THR A 272 15.24 -5.98 -20.99
C THR A 272 16.31 -6.39 -22.01
N SER A 273 17.20 -7.33 -21.65
CA SER A 273 18.24 -7.83 -22.55
C SER A 273 17.73 -8.77 -23.64
N GLY A 274 16.49 -9.24 -23.53
CA GLY A 274 15.90 -10.24 -24.45
C GLY A 274 16.46 -11.65 -24.25
N GLU A 275 17.09 -11.92 -23.12
CA GLU A 275 17.50 -13.28 -22.73
C GLU A 275 16.28 -14.16 -22.47
N VAL A 276 15.23 -13.58 -21.87
CA VAL A 276 13.91 -14.19 -21.71
C VAL A 276 12.83 -13.35 -22.38
N ASP A 277 11.73 -13.99 -22.75
CA ASP A 277 10.61 -13.33 -23.43
C ASP A 277 9.43 -13.04 -22.51
N MET A 278 9.39 -13.68 -21.32
CA MET A 278 8.32 -13.52 -20.35
C MET A 278 8.77 -13.79 -18.91
N ILE A 279 8.29 -12.98 -17.96
CA ILE A 279 8.55 -13.11 -16.52
C ILE A 279 7.29 -12.76 -15.71
N PRO A 280 7.12 -13.27 -14.47
CA PRO A 280 6.24 -12.62 -13.51
C PRO A 280 6.93 -11.33 -13.02
N SER A 281 6.21 -10.21 -12.98
CA SER A 281 6.71 -8.93 -12.47
C SER A 281 5.61 -8.13 -11.79
N TRP A 282 5.96 -7.27 -10.83
CA TRP A 282 5.02 -6.29 -10.31
C TRP A 282 4.68 -5.25 -11.38
N SER A 283 3.40 -4.93 -11.53
CA SER A 283 2.90 -4.03 -12.58
C SER A 283 3.49 -2.63 -12.47
N ASP A 284 3.65 -2.12 -11.25
CA ASP A 284 4.26 -0.81 -10.98
C ASP A 284 5.71 -0.74 -11.46
N MET A 285 6.51 -1.77 -11.21
CA MET A 285 7.90 -1.84 -11.68
C MET A 285 7.99 -1.88 -13.21
N VAL A 286 7.08 -2.59 -13.88
CA VAL A 286 7.04 -2.65 -15.35
C VAL A 286 6.70 -1.27 -15.93
N LEU A 287 5.65 -0.65 -15.40
CA LEU A 287 5.19 0.67 -15.85
C LEU A 287 6.22 1.76 -15.54
N GLU A 288 6.88 1.72 -14.38
CA GLU A 288 7.96 2.64 -14.03
C GLU A 288 9.14 2.53 -15.02
N GLN A 289 9.55 1.31 -15.35
CA GLN A 289 10.69 1.11 -16.26
C GLN A 289 10.33 1.41 -17.72
N LEU A 290 9.07 1.20 -18.13
CA LEU A 290 8.57 1.66 -19.42
C LEU A 290 8.60 3.20 -19.51
N ASP A 291 8.11 3.89 -18.49
CA ASP A 291 8.09 5.35 -18.41
C ASP A 291 9.52 5.94 -18.47
N LYS A 292 10.47 5.28 -17.80
CA LYS A 292 11.90 5.65 -17.83
C LYS A 292 12.64 5.24 -19.10
N GLY A 293 11.99 4.54 -20.03
CA GLY A 293 12.62 3.99 -21.24
C GLY A 293 13.68 2.92 -20.95
N GLN A 294 13.63 2.31 -19.75
CA GLN A 294 14.52 1.22 -19.35
C GLN A 294 14.03 -0.12 -19.87
N LEU A 295 12.71 -0.32 -19.96
CA LEU A 295 12.11 -1.43 -20.70
C LEU A 295 11.77 -0.99 -22.13
N PRO A 296 11.98 -1.85 -23.14
CA PRO A 296 11.49 -1.59 -24.49
C PRO A 296 9.98 -1.38 -24.52
N ALA A 297 9.49 -0.49 -25.39
CA ALA A 297 8.05 -0.25 -25.59
C ALA A 297 7.28 -1.48 -26.11
N THR A 298 8.00 -2.52 -26.55
CA THR A 298 7.42 -3.81 -26.95
C THR A 298 7.01 -4.66 -25.75
N ILE A 299 7.47 -4.34 -24.55
CA ILE A 299 7.07 -5.01 -23.32
C ILE A 299 5.62 -4.66 -22.99
N LYS A 300 4.80 -5.69 -22.84
CA LYS A 300 3.40 -5.60 -22.43
C LYS A 300 3.17 -6.44 -21.19
N MET A 301 2.01 -6.25 -20.58
CA MET A 301 1.61 -7.01 -19.41
C MET A 301 0.33 -7.82 -19.69
N GLN A 302 0.21 -8.99 -19.07
CA GLN A 302 -0.97 -9.84 -19.09
C GLN A 302 -1.19 -10.42 -17.70
N GLN A 303 -2.40 -10.35 -17.18
CA GLN A 303 -2.79 -11.04 -15.97
C GLN A 303 -3.32 -12.44 -16.30
N ILE A 304 -3.16 -13.40 -15.39
CA ILE A 304 -3.81 -14.71 -15.49
C ILE A 304 -5.09 -14.76 -14.67
N THR A 305 -5.97 -15.72 -14.93
CA THR A 305 -7.16 -15.98 -14.11
C THR A 305 -7.11 -17.42 -13.57
N PRO A 306 -7.18 -17.63 -12.23
CA PRO A 306 -7.12 -16.63 -11.16
C PRO A 306 -5.80 -15.85 -11.14
N GLY A 307 -5.87 -14.57 -10.74
CA GLY A 307 -4.73 -13.64 -10.74
C GLY A 307 -3.57 -14.05 -9.85
N PHE A 308 -2.39 -13.53 -10.15
CA PHE A 308 -1.27 -13.58 -9.20
C PHE A 308 -1.54 -12.72 -7.96
N ASN A 309 -0.62 -12.78 -6.99
CA ASN A 309 -0.69 -11.95 -5.79
C ASN A 309 -0.71 -10.46 -6.15
N GLY A 310 -1.60 -9.72 -5.49
CA GLY A 310 -1.74 -8.28 -5.60
C GLY A 310 -2.77 -7.77 -4.62
N GLY A 311 -2.93 -6.45 -4.59
CA GLY A 311 -3.92 -5.86 -3.72
C GLY A 311 -3.87 -4.35 -3.68
N PRO A 312 -4.98 -3.74 -3.27
CA PRO A 312 -5.02 -2.34 -2.91
C PRO A 312 -4.28 -2.09 -1.60
N THR A 313 -3.79 -0.86 -1.48
CA THR A 313 -3.54 -0.24 -0.18
C THR A 313 -4.69 0.70 0.15
N TYR A 314 -5.03 0.76 1.42
CA TYR A 314 -6.28 1.36 1.88
C TYR A 314 -6.05 2.58 2.75
N LEU A 315 -7.04 3.48 2.72
CA LEU A 315 -7.19 4.60 3.64
C LEU A 315 -8.35 4.30 4.58
N MET A 316 -8.10 4.31 5.90
CA MET A 316 -9.08 4.04 6.95
C MET A 316 -9.27 5.28 7.83
N VAL A 317 -10.53 5.56 8.15
CA VAL A 317 -10.91 6.64 9.07
C VAL A 317 -11.13 6.04 10.45
N PRO A 318 -10.38 6.43 11.50
CA PRO A 318 -10.68 6.01 12.85
C PRO A 318 -12.09 6.44 13.27
N LYS A 319 -12.90 5.48 13.72
CA LYS A 319 -14.31 5.68 14.14
C LYS A 319 -14.49 6.76 15.20
N LEU A 320 -13.45 7.03 16.00
CA LEU A 320 -13.47 8.03 17.06
C LEU A 320 -12.72 9.33 16.71
N SER A 321 -12.41 9.58 15.44
CA SER A 321 -11.95 10.91 15.02
C SER A 321 -13.13 11.90 15.07
N GLU A 322 -12.87 13.10 15.57
CA GLU A 322 -13.83 14.22 15.59
C GLU A 322 -13.83 15.02 14.28
N LYS A 323 -12.90 14.73 13.35
CA LYS A 323 -12.67 15.50 12.11
C LYS A 323 -13.12 14.77 10.85
N LYS A 324 -14.05 13.81 10.99
CA LYS A 324 -14.50 12.92 9.91
C LYS A 324 -14.97 13.66 8.67
N GLU A 325 -15.72 14.75 8.81
CA GLU A 325 -16.21 15.53 7.66
C GLU A 325 -15.05 16.08 6.80
N ALA A 326 -13.98 16.57 7.44
CA ALA A 326 -12.79 17.03 6.73
C ALA A 326 -12.03 15.86 6.07
N VAL A 327 -11.98 14.71 6.74
CA VAL A 327 -11.39 13.48 6.18
C VAL A 327 -12.20 12.96 4.99
N TYR A 328 -13.53 13.01 5.04
CA TYR A 328 -14.41 12.59 3.94
C TYR A 328 -14.24 13.45 2.70
N LYS A 329 -14.08 14.77 2.85
CA LYS A 329 -13.69 15.66 1.74
C LYS A 329 -12.37 15.23 1.12
N PHE A 330 -11.38 14.88 1.95
CA PHE A 330 -10.08 14.42 1.46
C PHE A 330 -10.19 13.07 0.73
N LEU A 331 -10.92 12.09 1.28
CA LEU A 331 -11.17 10.80 0.63
C LEU A 331 -11.91 10.96 -0.70
N ASP A 332 -12.90 11.85 -0.76
CA ASP A 332 -13.63 12.14 -2.00
C ASP A 332 -12.70 12.71 -3.08
N PHE A 333 -11.83 13.65 -2.70
CA PHE A 333 -10.81 14.18 -3.59
C PHE A 333 -9.82 13.10 -4.06
N VAL A 334 -9.32 12.25 -3.15
CA VAL A 334 -8.36 11.17 -3.48
C VAL A 334 -8.94 10.20 -4.50
N LEU A 335 -10.25 9.97 -4.47
CA LEU A 335 -10.97 9.13 -5.44
C LEU A 335 -11.43 9.88 -6.71
N SER A 336 -11.09 11.16 -6.85
CA SER A 336 -11.34 11.89 -8.10
C SER A 336 -10.43 11.37 -9.22
N PRO A 337 -10.88 11.34 -10.50
CA PRO A 337 -10.04 10.97 -11.63
C PRO A 337 -8.73 11.77 -11.74
N GLU A 338 -8.75 13.04 -11.32
CA GLU A 338 -7.57 13.91 -11.33
C GLU A 338 -6.52 13.45 -10.30
N ALA A 339 -6.94 13.23 -9.04
CA ALA A 339 -6.04 12.72 -8.00
C ALA A 339 -5.54 11.31 -8.35
N GLN A 340 -6.42 10.45 -8.87
CA GLN A 340 -6.05 9.12 -9.32
C GLN A 340 -5.08 9.15 -10.50
N ALA A 341 -5.15 10.13 -11.40
CA ALA A 341 -4.19 10.28 -12.48
C ALA A 341 -2.79 10.64 -11.96
N VAL A 342 -2.71 11.52 -10.95
CA VAL A 342 -1.44 11.82 -10.26
C VAL A 342 -0.90 10.58 -9.53
N MET A 343 -1.79 9.80 -8.90
CA MET A 343 -1.42 8.52 -8.28
C MET A 343 -0.83 7.55 -9.29
N VAL A 344 -1.50 7.29 -10.41
CA VAL A 344 -0.99 6.40 -11.46
C VAL A 344 0.36 6.90 -11.98
N LYS A 345 0.51 8.20 -12.26
CA LYS A 345 1.77 8.76 -12.80
C LYS A 345 2.92 8.70 -11.80
N THR A 346 2.65 8.86 -10.51
CA THR A 346 3.69 8.89 -9.47
C THR A 346 4.06 7.49 -8.98
N MET A 347 3.06 6.61 -8.87
CA MET A 347 3.21 5.30 -8.24
C MET A 347 3.25 4.15 -9.24
N HIS A 348 2.83 4.38 -10.48
CA HIS A 348 2.62 3.35 -11.49
C HIS A 348 1.67 2.23 -11.02
N GLY A 349 0.86 2.50 -10.00
CA GLY A 349 -0.11 1.56 -9.45
C GLY A 349 -1.45 1.63 -10.18
N PHE A 350 -2.22 0.55 -10.10
CA PHE A 350 -3.62 0.57 -10.53
C PHE A 350 -4.41 1.62 -9.74
N PRO A 351 -5.35 2.33 -10.40
CA PRO A 351 -6.24 3.26 -9.73
C PRO A 351 -7.09 2.56 -8.66
N GLY A 352 -7.38 3.29 -7.59
CA GLY A 352 -8.37 2.90 -6.58
C GLY A 352 -9.81 2.98 -7.08
N ILE A 353 -10.05 3.63 -8.21
CA ILE A 353 -11.32 3.67 -8.92
C ILE A 353 -11.30 2.77 -10.15
N GLN A 354 -12.48 2.37 -10.64
CA GLN A 354 -12.62 1.58 -11.86
C GLN A 354 -11.92 2.27 -13.04
N LEU A 355 -11.16 1.50 -13.81
CA LEU A 355 -10.30 1.99 -14.90
C LEU A 355 -11.08 2.79 -15.96
N THR A 356 -12.36 2.47 -16.18
CA THR A 356 -13.27 3.18 -17.09
C THR A 356 -13.51 4.65 -16.71
N ASN A 357 -13.22 5.03 -15.46
CA ASN A 357 -13.28 6.42 -14.99
C ASN A 357 -11.96 7.20 -15.19
N MET A 358 -10.92 6.56 -15.71
CA MET A 358 -9.60 7.17 -15.91
C MET A 358 -9.42 7.76 -17.32
N PRO A 359 -8.50 8.72 -17.51
CA PRO A 359 -8.03 9.13 -18.83
C PRO A 359 -7.60 7.95 -19.73
N GLN A 360 -7.81 8.06 -21.05
CA GLN A 360 -7.61 6.95 -21.99
C GLN A 360 -6.16 6.42 -22.02
N ASP A 361 -5.18 7.30 -21.90
CA ASP A 361 -3.75 6.95 -21.81
C ASP A 361 -3.47 6.03 -20.62
N ILE A 362 -4.12 6.28 -19.48
CA ILE A 362 -4.05 5.41 -18.30
C ILE A 362 -4.80 4.10 -18.54
N GLN A 363 -5.97 4.12 -19.19
CA GLN A 363 -6.68 2.87 -19.51
C GLN A 363 -5.84 1.95 -20.39
N ASP A 364 -5.18 2.53 -21.39
CA ASP A 364 -4.34 1.80 -22.34
C ASP A 364 -3.12 1.18 -21.65
N SER A 365 -2.52 1.85 -20.66
CA SER A 365 -1.36 1.32 -19.91
C SER A 365 -1.69 0.09 -19.05
N PHE A 366 -2.96 -0.10 -18.69
CA PHE A 366 -3.43 -1.26 -17.91
C PHE A 366 -4.21 -2.30 -18.74
N LYS A 367 -4.19 -2.18 -20.07
CA LYS A 367 -4.85 -3.15 -20.95
C LYS A 367 -4.24 -4.54 -20.78
N GLY A 368 -5.08 -5.55 -20.51
CA GLY A 368 -4.66 -6.93 -20.30
C GLY A 368 -4.29 -7.29 -18.87
N VAL A 369 -4.28 -6.33 -17.94
CA VAL A 369 -3.98 -6.59 -16.52
C VAL A 369 -5.13 -6.30 -15.55
N SER A 370 -6.27 -5.85 -16.07
CA SER A 370 -7.49 -5.56 -15.29
C SER A 370 -8.32 -6.80 -14.90
N GLU A 371 -7.84 -8.01 -15.18
CA GLU A 371 -8.55 -9.27 -14.87
C GLU A 371 -8.56 -9.63 -13.37
N GLY A 372 -7.96 -8.78 -12.51
CA GLY A 372 -7.99 -8.89 -11.06
C GLY A 372 -6.69 -9.40 -10.45
N PHE A 373 -6.68 -9.60 -9.13
CA PHE A 373 -5.57 -10.15 -8.37
C PHE A 373 -6.10 -11.00 -7.22
N ARG A 374 -5.28 -11.90 -6.70
CA ARG A 374 -5.53 -12.57 -5.41
C ARG A 374 -4.70 -11.91 -4.32
N ASN A 375 -5.18 -11.93 -3.09
CA ASN A 375 -4.44 -11.41 -1.95
C ASN A 375 -4.08 -12.55 -1.01
N PHE A 376 -2.83 -13.02 -1.06
CA PHE A 376 -2.37 -14.09 -0.21
C PHE A 376 -2.09 -13.56 1.21
N ASN A 377 -2.85 -14.05 2.19
CA ASN A 377 -2.67 -13.78 3.61
C ASN A 377 -2.36 -15.08 4.34
N VAL A 378 -1.13 -15.57 4.16
CA VAL A 378 -0.66 -16.86 4.68
C VAL A 378 0.29 -16.72 5.88
N GLY A 379 0.47 -15.49 6.40
CA GLY A 379 1.30 -15.22 7.56
C GLY A 379 2.73 -15.77 7.45
N GLU A 380 3.15 -16.47 8.50
CA GLU A 380 4.49 -17.08 8.62
C GLU A 380 4.74 -18.23 7.63
N LEU A 381 3.68 -18.80 7.03
CA LEU A 381 3.81 -19.83 5.99
C LEU A 381 4.62 -19.34 4.79
N SER A 382 4.60 -18.04 4.50
CA SER A 382 5.43 -17.44 3.45
C SER A 382 6.93 -17.73 3.64
N LYS A 383 7.41 -17.78 4.89
CA LYS A 383 8.81 -18.13 5.20
C LYS A 383 9.08 -19.61 4.98
N GLU A 384 8.12 -20.47 5.32
CA GLU A 384 8.27 -21.91 5.11
C GLU A 384 8.20 -22.27 3.62
N ILE A 385 7.33 -21.62 2.83
CA ILE A 385 7.31 -21.73 1.36
C ILE A 385 8.69 -21.43 0.79
N ASN A 386 9.31 -20.31 1.19
CA ASN A 386 10.65 -19.93 0.71
C ASN A 386 11.72 -20.95 1.12
N LYS A 387 11.68 -21.43 2.36
CA LYS A 387 12.62 -22.45 2.87
C LYS A 387 12.50 -23.76 2.09
N ARG A 388 11.28 -24.24 1.86
CA ARG A 388 11.01 -25.45 1.09
C ARG A 388 11.32 -25.30 -0.39
N TRP A 389 11.01 -24.16 -0.98
CA TRP A 389 11.42 -23.87 -2.36
C TRP A 389 12.94 -24.01 -2.53
N GLN A 390 13.71 -23.47 -1.58
CA GLN A 390 15.17 -23.55 -1.61
C GLN A 390 15.67 -25.00 -1.57
N SER A 391 15.08 -25.88 -0.75
CA SER A 391 15.50 -27.28 -0.61
C SER A 391 14.97 -28.18 -1.72
N ASP A 392 13.71 -28.01 -2.10
CA ASP A 392 12.96 -28.97 -2.93
C ASP A 392 13.12 -28.64 -4.43
N VAL A 393 13.34 -27.36 -4.76
CA VAL A 393 13.38 -26.85 -6.14
C VAL A 393 14.78 -26.33 -6.51
N ALA A 394 15.36 -25.39 -5.74
CA ALA A 394 16.54 -24.65 -6.18
C ALA A 394 17.90 -25.34 -5.93
N ALA A 395 17.99 -26.27 -4.98
CA ALA A 395 19.24 -26.91 -4.57
C ALA A 395 19.73 -28.06 -5.48
N GLN A 396 19.20 -28.19 -6.70
CA GLN A 396 19.42 -29.36 -7.56
C GLN A 396 20.13 -29.03 -8.86
#